data_AF-A0A3D3X9B2-F1
#
_entry.id   AF-A0A3D3X9B2-F1
#
_cell.length_a   1.000
_cell.length_b   1.000
_cell.length_c   1.000
_cell.angle_alpha   90.00
_cell.angle_beta   90.00
_cell.angle_gamma   90.00
#
_symmetry.space_group_name_H-M   'P 1'
#
loop_
_entity.id
_entity.type
_entity.pdbx_description
1 polymer ?
#
loop_
_entity_poly.entity_id
_entity_poly.type
_entity_poly.pdbx_seq_one_letter_code
_entity_poly.pdbx_strand_id
1 'polypeptide(L)'
;MMNLIAKSLWNRKGTALLTLFSIAVSVALLIGVEQIRKGIRTSFASAVSGTDLIVGARGGSLQLLLYSVFRMGNAPNNLTWESYQDFRNHTNVHWTIPFSLGDSHHGYRVLGTNLEYFKRFRYGNRQRLQFAEGKPFSGVYDAVLGAEVARKLGYRLDDPIIVSHGTGSSSFLKHEDRPFSVVGILEPTGTPVDQTVHVRLEGITAMHIDWESGAPPMEDDGLNSEELLKRDLTPEAITAFLVGLRTKVHAFSLQREVNTYTEEPLSAILPGAALQELWELLRTAETGLRVISGFVVLAGLLGMMTALLSGLNERRREMAIL
;
A
#
# COMPACT_ATOMS: atom_id res chain seq x y z
N MET A 1 46.13 -7.75 34.25
CA MET A 1 45.01 -8.60 33.78
C MET A 1 44.70 -8.45 32.30
N MET A 2 44.44 -7.24 31.78
CA MET A 2 44.01 -7.05 30.38
C MET A 2 44.98 -7.60 29.33
N ASN A 3 46.29 -7.49 29.58
CA ASN A 3 47.34 -8.02 28.71
C ASN A 3 47.37 -9.57 28.68
N LEU A 4 46.98 -10.23 29.79
CA LEU A 4 46.83 -11.69 29.86
C LEU A 4 45.56 -12.15 29.12
N ILE A 5 44.46 -11.39 29.22
CA ILE A 5 43.21 -11.65 28.50
C ILE A 5 43.43 -11.55 26.98
N ALA A 6 44.13 -10.51 26.52
CA ALA A 6 44.45 -10.33 25.10
C ALA A 6 45.35 -11.45 24.56
N LYS A 7 46.42 -11.82 25.28
CA LYS A 7 47.28 -12.96 24.90
C LYS A 7 46.51 -14.28 24.89
N SER A 8 45.59 -14.47 25.84
CA SER A 8 44.72 -15.66 25.89
C SER A 8 43.74 -15.74 24.72
N LEU A 9 43.12 -14.61 24.33
CA LEU A 9 42.26 -14.53 23.15
C LEU A 9 43.04 -14.78 21.86
N TRP A 10 44.24 -14.22 21.74
CA TRP A 10 45.08 -14.38 20.55
C TRP A 10 45.55 -15.83 20.37
N ASN A 11 45.91 -16.51 21.47
CA ASN A 11 46.25 -17.93 21.46
C ASN A 11 45.06 -18.82 21.06
N ARG A 12 43.83 -18.32 21.18
CA ARG A 12 42.56 -19.02 20.94
C ARG A 12 41.73 -18.37 19.84
N LYS A 13 42.41 -17.74 18.86
CA LYS A 13 41.79 -16.92 17.82
C LYS A 13 40.66 -17.63 17.07
N GLY A 14 40.78 -18.92 16.77
CA GLY A 14 39.74 -19.68 16.07
C GLY A 14 38.43 -19.79 16.86
N THR A 15 38.51 -20.31 18.09
CA THR A 15 37.36 -20.46 18.99
C THR A 15 36.76 -19.11 19.38
N ALA A 16 37.61 -18.10 19.63
CA ALA A 16 37.16 -16.75 19.92
C ALA A 16 36.39 -16.13 18.74
N LEU A 17 36.88 -16.33 17.50
CA LEU A 17 36.25 -15.81 16.29
C LEU A 17 34.93 -16.53 15.98
N LEU A 18 34.87 -17.86 16.14
CA LEU A 18 33.61 -18.63 16.01
C LEU A 18 32.57 -18.20 17.05
N THR A 19 33.01 -17.94 18.28
CA THR A 19 32.13 -17.47 19.36
C THR A 19 31.59 -16.08 19.05
N LEU A 20 32.47 -15.16 18.65
CA LEU A 20 32.08 -13.80 18.25
C LEU A 20 31.11 -13.83 17.06
N PHE A 21 31.39 -14.67 16.05
CA PHE A 21 30.53 -14.81 14.88
C PHE A 21 29.15 -15.38 15.25
N SER A 22 29.10 -16.39 16.11
CA SER A 22 27.84 -16.97 16.60
C SER A 22 26.98 -15.90 17.32
N ILE A 23 27.58 -15.15 18.25
CA ILE A 23 26.90 -14.04 18.94
C ILE A 23 26.44 -12.98 17.95
N ALA A 24 27.30 -12.59 17.00
CA ALA A 24 26.97 -11.58 15.99
C ALA A 24 25.77 -12.02 15.15
N VAL A 25 25.71 -13.27 14.70
CA VAL A 25 24.57 -13.82 13.94
C VAL A 25 23.30 -13.84 14.78
N SER A 26 23.35 -14.32 16.03
CA SER A 26 22.20 -14.35 16.93
C SER A 26 21.63 -12.95 17.19
N VAL A 27 22.49 -11.98 17.49
CA VAL A 27 22.08 -10.58 17.73
C VAL A 27 21.58 -9.93 16.44
N ALA A 28 22.26 -10.14 15.31
CA ALA A 28 21.84 -9.62 14.02
C ALA A 28 20.47 -10.14 13.61
N LEU A 29 20.17 -11.42 13.87
CA LEU A 29 18.85 -12.00 13.58
C LEU A 29 17.77 -11.35 14.46
N LEU A 30 18.01 -11.23 15.76
CA LEU A 30 17.06 -10.62 16.68
C LEU A 30 16.74 -9.16 16.29
N ILE A 31 17.78 -8.37 16.02
CA ILE A 31 17.63 -6.97 15.60
C ILE A 31 16.98 -6.92 14.21
N GLY A 32 17.36 -7.81 13.29
CA GLY A 32 16.82 -7.88 11.93
C GLY A 32 15.31 -8.11 11.91
N VAL A 33 14.81 -9.07 12.69
CA VAL A 33 13.37 -9.34 12.80
C VAL A 33 12.62 -8.14 13.38
N GLU A 34 13.15 -7.52 14.43
CA GLU A 34 12.58 -6.32 15.02
C GLU A 34 12.54 -5.13 14.03
N GLN A 35 13.61 -4.95 13.26
CA GLN A 35 13.75 -3.86 12.30
C GLN A 35 12.83 -4.05 11.09
N ILE A 36 12.75 -5.27 10.54
CA ILE A 36 11.81 -5.61 9.47
C ILE A 36 10.39 -5.32 9.92
N ARG A 37 10.01 -5.76 11.12
CA ARG A 37 8.68 -5.50 11.65
C ARG A 37 8.36 -4.01 11.74
N LYS A 38 9.27 -3.21 12.32
CA LYS A 38 9.11 -1.75 12.42
C LYS A 38 9.04 -1.10 11.04
N GLY A 39 9.85 -1.57 10.09
CA GLY A 39 9.86 -1.12 8.71
C GLY A 39 8.50 -1.33 8.02
N ILE A 40 7.94 -2.55 8.10
CA ILE A 40 6.62 -2.87 7.53
C ILE A 40 5.55 -1.99 8.18
N ARG A 41 5.56 -1.85 9.52
CA ARG A 41 4.58 -1.01 10.23
C ARG A 41 4.63 0.45 9.81
N THR A 42 5.83 0.98 9.64
CA THR A 42 6.04 2.37 9.21
C THR A 42 5.64 2.56 7.76
N SER A 43 5.94 1.60 6.88
CA SER A 43 5.54 1.63 5.47
C SER A 43 4.02 1.67 5.31
N PHE A 44 3.29 0.82 6.04
CA PHE A 44 1.82 0.82 6.05
C PHE A 44 1.26 2.14 6.60
N ALA A 45 1.81 2.64 7.71
CA ALA A 45 1.39 3.93 8.27
C ALA A 45 1.70 5.12 7.35
N SER A 46 2.65 4.97 6.43
CA SER A 46 3.06 6.00 5.48
C SER A 46 2.24 5.99 4.18
N ALA A 47 1.44 4.96 3.92
CA ALA A 47 0.71 4.83 2.66
C ALA A 47 -0.37 5.91 2.47
N VAL A 48 -0.98 6.38 3.56
CA VAL A 48 -1.91 7.52 3.55
C VAL A 48 -1.70 8.38 4.79
N SER A 49 -1.66 9.70 4.59
CA SER A 49 -1.47 10.69 5.65
C SER A 49 -2.49 11.82 5.48
N GLY A 50 -2.89 12.44 6.58
CA GLY A 50 -3.80 13.59 6.57
C GLY A 50 -5.24 13.31 6.11
N THR A 51 -5.58 12.08 5.75
CA THR A 51 -6.97 11.63 5.54
C THR A 51 -7.59 11.30 6.89
N ASP A 52 -8.76 11.87 7.16
CA ASP A 52 -9.43 11.66 8.45
C ASP A 52 -10.37 10.45 8.38
N LEU A 53 -11.08 10.26 7.27
CA LEU A 53 -11.97 9.12 7.04
C LEU A 53 -11.78 8.54 5.63
N ILE A 54 -12.01 7.23 5.51
CA ILE A 54 -12.21 6.55 4.23
C ILE A 54 -13.62 6.01 4.25
N VAL A 55 -14.38 6.31 3.20
CA VAL A 55 -15.77 5.86 3.03
C VAL A 55 -15.87 4.98 1.82
N GLY A 56 -16.59 3.87 1.92
CA GLY A 56 -16.89 2.97 0.82
C GLY A 56 -18.22 2.28 1.02
N ALA A 57 -18.57 1.39 0.10
CA ALA A 57 -19.72 0.50 0.27
C ALA A 57 -19.59 -0.34 1.56
N ARG A 58 -20.73 -0.76 2.13
CA ARG A 58 -20.77 -1.55 3.37
C ARG A 58 -19.87 -2.77 3.26
N GLY A 59 -18.96 -2.88 4.23
CA GLY A 59 -17.99 -3.97 4.31
C GLY A 59 -17.10 -3.87 5.53
N GLY A 60 -16.13 -4.79 5.62
CA GLY A 60 -15.17 -4.85 6.71
C GLY A 60 -14.15 -3.71 6.67
N SER A 61 -13.79 -3.19 7.84
CA SER A 61 -12.89 -2.04 7.96
C SER A 61 -11.53 -2.28 7.30
N LEU A 62 -10.97 -3.47 7.52
CA LEU A 62 -9.70 -3.85 6.94
C LEU A 62 -9.77 -4.01 5.42
N GLN A 63 -10.85 -4.60 4.91
CA GLN A 63 -11.04 -4.73 3.47
C GLN A 63 -11.07 -3.36 2.80
N LEU A 64 -11.86 -2.42 3.35
CA LEU A 64 -11.92 -1.04 2.88
C LEU A 64 -10.54 -0.40 2.87
N LEU A 65 -9.77 -0.51 3.95
CA LEU A 65 -8.40 0.01 4.01
C LEU A 65 -7.47 -0.61 2.95
N LEU A 66 -7.51 -1.94 2.79
CA LEU A 66 -6.61 -2.66 1.90
C LEU A 66 -6.85 -2.32 0.43
N TYR A 67 -8.09 -2.27 -0.04
CA TYR A 67 -8.32 -1.95 -1.45
C TYR A 67 -8.15 -0.45 -1.72
N SER A 68 -8.55 0.43 -0.79
CA SER A 68 -8.54 1.88 -0.99
C SER A 68 -7.15 2.51 -0.87
N VAL A 69 -6.29 2.01 0.02
CA VAL A 69 -4.95 2.58 0.27
C VAL A 69 -3.87 1.67 -0.31
N PHE A 70 -3.97 0.37 -0.08
CA PHE A 70 -2.94 -0.60 -0.48
C PHE A 70 -3.16 -1.21 -1.85
N ARG A 71 -4.31 -0.94 -2.47
CA ARG A 71 -4.73 -1.52 -3.76
C ARG A 71 -4.80 -3.06 -3.74
N MET A 72 -4.95 -3.65 -2.56
CA MET A 72 -4.99 -5.09 -2.32
C MET A 72 -6.43 -5.56 -2.13
N GLY A 73 -6.81 -6.63 -2.85
CA GLY A 73 -8.18 -7.14 -2.85
C GLY A 73 -9.15 -6.24 -3.64
N ASN A 74 -10.43 -6.63 -3.72
CA ASN A 74 -11.41 -5.97 -4.56
C ASN A 74 -12.47 -5.24 -3.71
N ALA A 75 -13.04 -4.16 -4.28
CA ALA A 75 -14.22 -3.54 -3.72
C ALA A 75 -15.38 -4.54 -3.84
N PRO A 76 -16.07 -4.90 -2.75
CA PRO A 76 -17.13 -5.90 -2.80
C PRO A 76 -18.38 -5.36 -3.51
N ASN A 77 -18.62 -4.06 -3.39
CA ASN A 77 -19.70 -3.32 -4.03
C ASN A 77 -19.23 -1.89 -4.29
N ASN A 78 -19.92 -1.18 -5.17
CA ASN A 78 -19.77 0.25 -5.36
C ASN A 78 -20.76 1.01 -4.46
N LEU A 79 -20.52 2.32 -4.29
CA LEU A 79 -21.51 3.25 -3.76
C LEU A 79 -21.98 4.22 -4.84
N THR A 80 -23.21 4.71 -4.72
CA THR A 80 -23.79 5.66 -5.67
C THR A 80 -23.09 7.01 -5.66
N TRP A 81 -23.12 7.70 -6.80
CA TRP A 81 -22.57 9.05 -6.92
C TRP A 81 -23.36 10.07 -6.10
N GLU A 82 -24.67 9.84 -5.93
CA GLU A 82 -25.56 10.63 -5.08
C GLU A 82 -25.10 10.60 -3.62
N SER A 83 -24.88 9.41 -3.04
CA SER A 83 -24.34 9.28 -1.68
C SER A 83 -22.98 9.96 -1.53
N TYR A 84 -22.12 9.86 -2.55
CA TYR A 84 -20.85 10.61 -2.54
C TYR A 84 -21.08 12.13 -2.50
N GLN A 85 -22.03 12.66 -3.27
CA GLN A 85 -22.35 14.08 -3.29
C GLN A 85 -22.89 14.59 -1.97
N ASP A 86 -23.75 13.81 -1.29
CA ASP A 86 -24.28 14.13 0.04
C ASP A 86 -23.15 14.39 1.03
N PHE A 87 -22.18 13.47 1.13
CA PHE A 87 -21.05 13.62 2.04
C PHE A 87 -20.01 14.63 1.55
N ARG A 88 -19.83 14.80 0.23
CA ARG A 88 -18.95 15.84 -0.32
C ARG A 88 -19.42 17.24 0.07
N ASN A 89 -20.74 17.47 0.08
CA ASN A 89 -21.35 18.77 0.38
C ASN A 89 -21.62 18.96 1.88
N HIS A 90 -21.31 17.97 2.71
CA HIS A 90 -21.51 18.02 4.15
C HIS A 90 -20.66 19.11 4.84
N THR A 91 -21.24 19.86 5.79
CA THR A 91 -20.63 21.04 6.42
C THR A 91 -19.27 20.77 7.06
N ASN A 92 -19.09 19.60 7.68
CA ASN A 92 -17.85 19.21 8.37
C ASN A 92 -16.73 18.74 7.43
N VAL A 93 -17.05 18.52 6.15
CA VAL A 93 -16.09 18.05 5.14
C VAL A 93 -15.37 19.25 4.52
N HIS A 94 -14.05 19.15 4.44
CA HIS A 94 -13.19 20.17 3.82
C HIS A 94 -12.82 19.80 2.39
N TRP A 95 -12.54 18.52 2.13
CA TRP A 95 -12.25 18.00 0.81
C TRP A 95 -12.58 16.51 0.75
N THR A 96 -12.86 16.03 -0.45
CA THR A 96 -12.98 14.61 -0.74
C THR A 96 -12.17 14.24 -1.97
N ILE A 97 -11.74 12.98 -2.04
CA ILE A 97 -11.11 12.41 -3.23
C ILE A 97 -11.86 11.12 -3.57
N PRO A 98 -12.75 11.14 -4.58
CA PRO A 98 -13.46 9.95 -5.04
C PRO A 98 -12.53 9.05 -5.86
N PHE A 99 -12.75 7.75 -5.80
CA PHE A 99 -12.04 6.83 -6.66
C PHE A 99 -12.82 5.56 -7.01
N SER A 100 -12.51 5.04 -8.20
CA SER A 100 -12.98 3.76 -8.72
C SER A 100 -11.81 2.81 -8.94
N LEU A 101 -12.03 1.54 -8.63
CA LEU A 101 -11.07 0.45 -8.71
C LEU A 101 -11.77 -0.78 -9.27
N GLY A 102 -11.07 -1.55 -10.09
CA GLY A 102 -11.63 -2.76 -10.71
C GLY A 102 -10.78 -3.21 -11.89
N ASP A 103 -10.16 -2.24 -12.55
CA ASP A 103 -9.33 -2.47 -13.72
C ASP A 103 -7.84 -2.57 -13.38
N SER A 104 -7.08 -3.11 -14.33
CA SER A 104 -5.65 -3.27 -14.25
C SER A 104 -4.97 -3.07 -15.60
N HIS A 105 -3.66 -2.86 -15.55
CA HIS A 105 -2.81 -2.75 -16.72
C HIS A 105 -1.47 -3.44 -16.41
N HIS A 106 -1.16 -4.51 -17.15
CA HIS A 106 0.00 -5.38 -16.90
C HIS A 106 0.17 -5.80 -15.42
N GLY A 107 -0.94 -6.08 -14.74
CA GLY A 107 -0.96 -6.46 -13.33
C GLY A 107 -0.87 -5.29 -12.32
N TYR A 108 -0.65 -4.05 -12.78
CA TYR A 108 -0.77 -2.86 -11.95
C TYR A 108 -2.21 -2.38 -11.89
N ARG A 109 -2.55 -1.73 -10.78
CA ARG A 109 -3.92 -1.28 -10.50
C ARG A 109 -4.21 0.02 -11.24
N VAL A 110 -5.38 0.10 -11.87
CA VAL A 110 -5.88 1.33 -12.46
C VAL A 110 -6.83 1.99 -11.46
N LEU A 111 -6.52 3.23 -11.10
CA LEU A 111 -7.31 4.06 -10.20
C LEU A 111 -7.99 5.16 -11.01
N GLY A 112 -9.31 5.09 -11.16
CA GLY A 112 -10.10 6.24 -11.59
C GLY A 112 -10.21 7.23 -10.44
N THR A 113 -9.84 8.49 -10.62
CA THR A 113 -9.99 9.54 -9.60
C THR A 113 -10.15 10.91 -10.25
N ASN A 114 -10.11 11.98 -9.46
CA ASN A 114 -10.19 13.36 -9.95
C ASN A 114 -8.91 14.16 -9.61
N LEU A 115 -8.87 15.42 -10.07
CA LEU A 115 -7.74 16.32 -9.86
C LEU A 115 -7.42 16.61 -8.38
N GLU A 116 -8.38 16.44 -7.46
CA GLU A 116 -8.10 16.64 -6.04
C GLU A 116 -7.15 15.59 -5.49
N TYR A 117 -7.00 14.42 -6.14
CA TYR A 117 -6.01 13.42 -5.77
C TYR A 117 -4.60 14.03 -5.72
N PHE A 118 -4.13 14.64 -6.80
CA PHE A 118 -2.79 15.24 -6.85
C PHE A 118 -2.65 16.46 -5.93
N LYS A 119 -3.73 17.19 -5.66
CA LYS A 119 -3.70 18.39 -4.82
C LYS A 119 -3.74 18.09 -3.33
N ARG A 120 -4.52 17.10 -2.92
CA ARG A 120 -4.92 16.86 -1.51
C ARG A 120 -4.35 15.59 -0.93
N PHE A 121 -4.11 14.54 -1.72
CA PHE A 121 -3.55 13.30 -1.22
C PHE A 121 -2.19 13.57 -0.56
N ARG A 122 -1.96 12.97 0.60
CA ARG A 122 -0.68 13.02 1.30
C ARG A 122 -0.26 11.63 1.71
N TYR A 123 1.05 11.44 1.75
CA TYR A 123 1.69 10.21 2.21
C TYR A 123 2.83 10.55 3.18
N GLY A 124 3.32 9.53 3.89
CA GLY A 124 4.39 9.65 4.87
C GLY A 124 4.16 10.78 5.87
N ASN A 125 5.16 11.66 6.01
CA ASN A 125 5.08 12.84 6.86
C ASN A 125 4.35 14.02 6.19
N ARG A 126 3.13 13.78 5.69
CA ARG A 126 2.27 14.75 4.98
C ARG A 126 2.89 15.34 3.71
N GLN A 127 3.67 14.55 3.00
CA GLN A 127 4.25 14.94 1.71
C GLN A 127 3.16 14.99 0.63
N ARG A 128 3.30 15.90 -0.33
CA ARG A 128 2.42 15.99 -1.50
C ARG A 128 2.96 15.09 -2.60
N LEU A 129 2.09 14.64 -3.50
CA LEU A 129 2.53 14.01 -4.74
C LEU A 129 3.27 15.06 -5.59
N GLN A 130 4.42 14.66 -6.13
CA GLN A 130 5.23 15.47 -7.04
C GLN A 130 5.36 14.74 -8.37
N PHE A 131 5.53 15.50 -9.44
CA PHE A 131 5.74 14.97 -10.78
C PHE A 131 7.24 14.97 -11.08
N ALA A 132 7.76 13.81 -11.47
CA ALA A 132 9.09 13.72 -12.05
C ALA A 132 9.05 14.28 -13.48
N GLU A 133 7.99 13.96 -14.22
CA GLU A 133 7.78 14.38 -15.61
C GLU A 133 6.30 14.68 -15.88
N GLY A 134 6.03 15.60 -16.80
CA GLY A 134 4.68 15.89 -17.28
C GLY A 134 3.80 16.64 -16.26
N LYS A 135 2.51 16.32 -16.26
CA LYS A 135 1.48 17.08 -15.54
C LYS A 135 0.32 16.17 -15.07
N PRO A 136 -0.54 16.66 -14.16
CA PRO A 136 -1.81 15.98 -13.86
C PRO A 136 -2.66 15.79 -15.12
N PHE A 137 -3.46 14.72 -15.13
CA PHE A 137 -4.41 14.48 -16.21
C PHE A 137 -5.40 15.64 -16.37
N SER A 138 -5.77 15.93 -17.61
CA SER A 138 -6.75 16.98 -17.96
C SER A 138 -7.80 16.45 -18.94
N GLY A 139 -7.40 15.65 -19.92
CA GLY A 139 -8.27 14.91 -20.83
C GLY A 139 -8.89 13.68 -20.17
N VAL A 140 -9.94 13.16 -20.80
CA VAL A 140 -10.67 11.96 -20.37
C VAL A 140 -9.78 10.71 -20.46
N TYR A 141 -9.00 10.60 -21.54
CA TYR A 141 -8.09 9.48 -21.80
C TYR A 141 -6.64 9.80 -21.42
N ASP A 142 -6.43 10.67 -20.44
CA ASP A 142 -5.10 10.95 -19.88
C ASP A 142 -4.78 9.97 -18.74
N ALA A 143 -3.55 9.46 -18.70
CA ALA A 143 -3.03 8.61 -17.63
C ALA A 143 -1.81 9.25 -16.95
N VAL A 144 -1.75 9.13 -15.63
CA VAL A 144 -0.58 9.49 -14.80
C VAL A 144 -0.04 8.24 -14.12
N LEU A 145 1.25 7.97 -14.28
CA LEU A 145 1.88 6.76 -13.79
C LEU A 145 2.57 6.97 -12.44
N GLY A 146 2.44 5.98 -11.57
CA GLY A 146 3.36 5.79 -10.47
C GLY A 146 4.78 5.49 -10.95
N ALA A 147 5.78 5.87 -10.16
CA ALA A 147 7.19 5.76 -10.53
C ALA A 147 7.64 4.32 -10.84
N GLU A 148 7.08 3.31 -10.16
CA GLU A 148 7.43 1.92 -10.40
C GLU A 148 6.80 1.39 -11.69
N VAL A 149 5.55 1.75 -11.99
CA VAL A 149 4.87 1.39 -13.25
C VAL A 149 5.69 1.88 -14.44
N ALA A 150 6.03 3.18 -14.46
CA ALA A 150 6.80 3.78 -15.54
C ALA A 150 8.17 3.11 -15.72
N ARG A 151 8.92 2.94 -14.61
CA ARG A 151 10.27 2.35 -14.65
C ARG A 151 10.27 0.88 -15.07
N LYS A 152 9.35 0.06 -14.56
CA LYS A 152 9.34 -1.40 -14.82
C LYS A 152 8.79 -1.75 -16.20
N LEU A 153 7.79 -0.99 -16.68
CA LEU A 153 7.22 -1.20 -18.01
C LEU A 153 7.94 -0.39 -19.10
N GLY A 154 8.81 0.54 -18.72
CA GLY A 154 9.59 1.35 -19.66
C GLY A 154 8.81 2.48 -20.31
N TYR A 155 7.70 2.91 -19.71
CA TYR A 155 6.83 3.96 -20.25
C TYR A 155 7.45 5.35 -20.13
N ARG A 156 7.11 6.19 -21.12
CA ARG A 156 7.44 7.60 -21.25
C ARG A 156 6.14 8.39 -21.46
N LEU A 157 6.27 9.72 -21.47
CA LEU A 157 5.17 10.59 -21.88
C LEU A 157 4.73 10.25 -23.32
N ASP A 158 3.44 10.42 -23.58
CA ASP A 158 2.71 10.14 -24.82
C ASP A 158 2.59 8.65 -25.21
N ASP A 159 3.14 7.73 -24.42
CA ASP A 159 2.96 6.30 -24.66
C ASP A 159 1.49 5.87 -24.44
N PRO A 160 0.96 4.95 -25.26
CA PRO A 160 -0.40 4.45 -25.11
C PRO A 160 -0.50 3.37 -24.03
N ILE A 161 -1.58 3.39 -23.26
CA ILE A 161 -1.93 2.44 -22.21
C ILE A 161 -3.30 1.84 -22.50
N ILE A 162 -3.34 0.52 -22.61
CA ILE A 162 -4.57 -0.25 -22.77
C ILE A 162 -4.96 -0.81 -21.40
N VAL A 163 -6.11 -0.36 -20.89
CA VAL A 163 -6.67 -0.84 -19.62
C VAL A 163 -7.41 -2.15 -19.85
N SER A 164 -7.44 -3.00 -18.84
CA SER A 164 -8.13 -4.29 -18.87
C SER A 164 -8.91 -4.55 -17.59
N HIS A 165 -9.97 -5.34 -17.70
CA HIS A 165 -10.74 -5.76 -16.55
C HIS A 165 -10.05 -6.85 -15.73
N GLY A 166 -10.24 -6.74 -14.41
CA GLY A 166 -9.79 -7.73 -13.46
C GLY A 166 -8.50 -7.32 -12.74
N THR A 167 -8.12 -8.14 -11.77
CA THR A 167 -7.12 -7.79 -10.78
C THR A 167 -6.00 -8.83 -10.82
N GLY A 168 -4.98 -8.59 -11.64
CA GLY A 168 -3.85 -9.50 -11.80
C GLY A 168 -3.35 -9.61 -13.25
N SER A 169 -2.49 -10.59 -13.53
CA SER A 169 -1.92 -10.85 -14.86
C SER A 169 -2.88 -11.55 -15.83
N SER A 170 -3.99 -12.11 -15.33
CA SER A 170 -5.08 -12.67 -16.12
C SER A 170 -6.10 -11.56 -16.41
N SER A 171 -5.82 -10.78 -17.46
CA SER A 171 -6.77 -9.82 -18.04
C SER A 171 -7.88 -10.59 -18.74
N PHE A 172 -9.13 -10.42 -18.31
CA PHE A 172 -10.26 -11.15 -18.91
C PHE A 172 -10.76 -10.49 -20.20
N LEU A 173 -10.76 -9.15 -20.25
CA LEU A 173 -11.18 -8.35 -21.39
C LEU A 173 -10.36 -7.05 -21.41
N LYS A 174 -9.93 -6.61 -22.59
CA LYS A 174 -9.10 -5.40 -22.78
C LYS A 174 -9.90 -4.31 -23.51
N HIS A 175 -9.68 -3.05 -23.14
CA HIS A 175 -10.21 -1.88 -23.84
C HIS A 175 -9.23 -1.42 -24.94
N GLU A 176 -8.97 -2.28 -25.93
CA GLU A 176 -8.00 -1.98 -27.02
C GLU A 176 -8.47 -0.83 -27.92
N ASP A 177 -9.78 -0.56 -27.95
CA ASP A 177 -10.43 0.52 -28.71
C ASP A 177 -10.25 1.91 -28.09
N ARG A 178 -9.82 2.00 -26.82
CA ARG A 178 -9.75 3.25 -26.04
C ARG A 178 -8.45 3.39 -25.25
N PRO A 179 -7.29 3.55 -25.92
CA PRO A 179 -6.02 3.72 -25.24
C PRO A 179 -5.95 5.06 -24.49
N PHE A 180 -5.43 5.03 -23.28
CA PHE A 180 -5.04 6.22 -22.53
C PHE A 180 -3.66 6.68 -22.99
N SER A 181 -3.38 7.97 -22.96
CA SER A 181 -2.05 8.53 -23.21
C SER A 181 -1.38 8.94 -21.90
N VAL A 182 -0.11 8.58 -21.73
CA VAL A 182 0.67 8.96 -20.54
C VAL A 182 0.99 10.46 -20.59
N VAL A 183 0.43 11.23 -19.66
CA VAL A 183 0.68 12.70 -19.59
C VAL A 183 1.51 13.12 -18.39
N GLY A 184 1.80 12.20 -17.47
CA GLY A 184 2.63 12.49 -16.30
C GLY A 184 3.16 11.25 -15.61
N ILE A 185 4.31 11.41 -14.95
CA ILE A 185 4.96 10.37 -14.15
C ILE A 185 5.28 10.98 -12.78
N LEU A 186 4.82 10.33 -11.72
CA LEU A 186 5.05 10.76 -10.34
C LEU A 186 6.48 10.46 -9.88
N GLU A 187 7.01 11.29 -8.97
CA GLU A 187 8.22 10.95 -8.23
C GLU A 187 7.99 9.72 -7.33
N PRO A 188 9.04 8.91 -7.05
CA PRO A 188 8.92 7.76 -6.16
C PRO A 188 8.44 8.15 -4.76
N THR A 189 7.36 7.52 -4.31
CA THR A 189 6.76 7.76 -2.99
C THR A 189 7.14 6.67 -1.97
N GLY A 190 7.54 5.49 -2.44
CA GLY A 190 7.72 4.30 -1.59
C GLY A 190 6.40 3.74 -1.06
N THR A 191 5.28 4.08 -1.71
CA THR A 191 3.92 3.67 -1.33
C THR A 191 3.21 2.97 -2.50
N PRO A 192 2.02 2.38 -2.28
CA PRO A 192 1.22 1.77 -3.36
C PRO A 192 0.90 2.71 -4.54
N VAL A 193 1.04 4.02 -4.37
CA VAL A 193 0.94 5.01 -5.46
C VAL A 193 1.95 4.71 -6.58
N ASP A 194 3.16 4.25 -6.24
CA ASP A 194 4.20 3.95 -7.22
C ASP A 194 3.81 2.81 -8.16
N GLN A 195 2.90 1.94 -7.72
CA GLN A 195 2.40 0.75 -8.40
C GLN A 195 0.97 0.94 -8.96
N THR A 196 0.57 2.20 -9.18
CA THR A 196 -0.79 2.55 -9.63
C THR A 196 -0.73 3.38 -10.92
N VAL A 197 -1.62 3.06 -11.86
CA VAL A 197 -1.96 3.89 -13.03
C VAL A 197 -3.16 4.75 -12.63
N HIS A 198 -3.07 6.06 -12.78
CA HIS A 198 -4.11 7.01 -12.37
C HIS A 198 -4.78 7.58 -13.60
N VAL A 199 -6.10 7.45 -13.69
CA VAL A 199 -6.90 7.98 -14.79
C VAL A 199 -8.05 8.81 -14.23
N ARG A 200 -8.72 9.55 -15.10
CA ARG A 200 -9.94 10.28 -14.75
C ARG A 200 -11.09 9.32 -14.46
N LEU A 201 -11.94 9.64 -13.48
CA LEU A 201 -13.21 8.95 -13.29
C LEU A 201 -14.06 8.97 -14.55
N GLU A 202 -14.08 10.11 -15.25
CA GLU A 202 -14.76 10.26 -16.53
C GLU A 202 -14.19 9.31 -17.60
N GLY A 203 -12.88 9.01 -17.54
CA GLY A 203 -12.23 8.03 -18.39
C GLY A 203 -12.68 6.60 -18.09
N ILE A 204 -12.86 6.27 -16.80
CA ILE A 204 -13.50 5.01 -16.40
C ILE A 204 -14.93 4.95 -16.94
N THR A 205 -15.76 5.96 -16.69
CA THR A 205 -17.15 6.01 -17.20
C THR A 205 -17.18 5.86 -18.73
N ALA A 206 -16.33 6.60 -19.45
CA ALA A 206 -16.25 6.56 -20.90
C ALA A 206 -15.81 5.20 -21.45
N MET A 207 -15.07 4.38 -20.71
CA MET A 207 -14.74 3.00 -21.12
C MET A 207 -15.91 2.02 -20.94
N HIS A 208 -16.87 2.34 -20.06
CA HIS A 208 -17.94 1.43 -19.64
C HIS A 208 -19.33 1.85 -20.13
N ILE A 209 -19.48 3.02 -20.76
CA ILE A 209 -20.78 3.64 -21.10
C ILE A 209 -21.66 2.84 -22.06
N ASP A 210 -21.06 1.94 -22.83
CA ASP A 210 -21.68 1.07 -23.83
C ASP A 210 -21.53 -0.42 -23.47
N TRP A 211 -21.10 -0.69 -22.23
CA TRP A 211 -21.04 -2.05 -21.68
C TRP A 211 -22.30 -2.34 -20.86
N GLU A 212 -23.16 -3.22 -21.36
CA GLU A 212 -24.32 -3.68 -20.61
C GLU A 212 -23.96 -4.91 -19.76
N SER A 213 -24.25 -4.88 -18.46
CA SER A 213 -24.04 -6.00 -17.53
C SER A 213 -22.61 -6.57 -17.50
N GLY A 214 -21.59 -5.77 -17.84
CA GLY A 214 -20.19 -6.18 -17.86
C GLY A 214 -19.76 -6.94 -19.12
N ALA A 215 -20.58 -6.94 -20.17
CA ALA A 215 -20.21 -7.44 -21.50
C ALA A 215 -19.89 -6.28 -22.45
N PRO A 216 -18.90 -6.44 -23.35
CA PRO A 216 -18.59 -5.43 -24.35
C PRO A 216 -19.76 -5.29 -25.36
N PRO A 217 -19.94 -4.12 -25.97
CA PRO A 217 -20.89 -3.93 -27.06
C PRO A 217 -20.53 -4.84 -28.24
N MET A 218 -21.54 -5.23 -29.04
CA MET A 218 -21.31 -5.95 -30.31
C MET A 218 -20.51 -5.05 -31.27
N GLU A 219 -19.61 -5.64 -32.08
CA GLU A 219 -18.60 -4.93 -32.91
C GLU A 219 -19.14 -3.82 -33.82
N ASP A 220 -20.43 -3.81 -34.15
CA ASP A 220 -21.08 -2.85 -35.06
C ASP A 220 -21.87 -1.72 -34.36
N ASP A 221 -21.98 -1.74 -33.03
CA ASP A 221 -22.75 -0.77 -32.22
C ASP A 221 -21.86 0.16 -31.35
N GLY A 222 -20.53 0.07 -31.47
CA GLY A 222 -19.59 0.86 -30.69
C GLY A 222 -19.63 2.35 -31.05
N LEU A 223 -19.80 3.22 -30.04
CA LEU A 223 -19.79 4.67 -30.23
C LEU A 223 -18.35 5.16 -30.51
N ASN A 224 -18.21 6.10 -31.45
CA ASN A 224 -16.93 6.74 -31.73
C ASN A 224 -16.46 7.58 -30.52
N SER A 225 -15.16 7.60 -30.20
CA SER A 225 -14.59 8.31 -29.06
C SER A 225 -14.98 9.80 -29.02
N GLU A 226 -15.12 10.46 -30.17
CA GLU A 226 -15.55 11.87 -30.22
C GLU A 226 -17.01 12.10 -29.83
N GLU A 227 -17.89 11.12 -30.04
CA GLU A 227 -19.30 11.20 -29.63
C GLU A 227 -19.46 10.91 -28.13
N LEU A 228 -18.65 10.00 -27.60
CA LEU A 228 -18.60 9.69 -26.17
C LEU A 228 -18.17 10.90 -25.33
N LEU A 229 -17.19 11.66 -25.81
CA LEU A 229 -16.72 12.87 -25.13
C LEU A 229 -17.78 13.99 -25.06
N LYS A 230 -18.85 13.91 -25.87
CA LYS A 230 -19.97 14.86 -25.83
C LYS A 230 -21.09 14.45 -24.87
N ARG A 231 -21.03 13.23 -24.32
CA ARG A 231 -22.01 12.75 -23.33
C ARG A 231 -21.64 13.23 -21.93
N ASP A 232 -22.60 13.12 -21.02
CA ASP A 232 -22.32 13.26 -19.60
C ASP A 232 -21.51 12.04 -19.15
N LEU A 233 -20.28 12.28 -18.71
CA LEU A 233 -19.35 11.27 -18.20
C LEU A 233 -19.29 11.25 -16.68
N THR A 234 -20.24 11.92 -16.02
CA THR A 234 -20.39 11.85 -14.56
C THR A 234 -20.58 10.39 -14.16
N PRO A 235 -19.76 9.86 -13.23
CA PRO A 235 -19.90 8.48 -12.79
C PRO A 235 -21.26 8.25 -12.12
N GLU A 236 -21.88 7.11 -12.36
CA GLU A 236 -23.06 6.68 -11.61
C GLU A 236 -22.68 6.09 -10.25
N ALA A 237 -21.50 5.48 -10.15
CA ALA A 237 -21.01 4.86 -8.93
C ALA A 237 -19.49 4.92 -8.81
N ILE A 238 -18.99 4.88 -7.57
CA ILE A 238 -17.56 4.82 -7.23
C ILE A 238 -17.30 3.73 -6.19
N THR A 239 -16.07 3.27 -6.07
CA THR A 239 -15.74 2.22 -5.08
C THR A 239 -15.62 2.76 -3.67
N ALA A 240 -15.00 3.93 -3.51
CA ALA A 240 -14.77 4.58 -2.23
C ALA A 240 -14.29 6.02 -2.44
N PHE A 241 -14.19 6.78 -1.35
CA PHE A 241 -13.64 8.13 -1.34
C PHE A 241 -12.89 8.43 -0.04
N LEU A 242 -11.85 9.25 -0.15
CA LEU A 242 -11.12 9.80 0.98
C LEU A 242 -11.80 11.08 1.45
N VAL A 243 -11.81 11.33 2.76
CA VAL A 243 -12.40 12.52 3.36
C VAL A 243 -11.39 13.19 4.28
N GLY A 244 -11.19 14.49 4.05
CA GLY A 244 -10.55 15.39 5.00
C GLY A 244 -11.57 16.30 5.64
N LEU A 245 -11.53 16.40 6.96
CA LEU A 245 -12.46 17.20 7.76
C LEU A 245 -11.93 18.62 7.95
N ARG A 246 -12.85 19.56 8.19
CA ARG A 246 -12.48 20.91 8.64
C ARG A 246 -11.88 20.87 10.04
N THR A 247 -12.44 20.02 10.90
CA THR A 247 -12.02 19.84 12.29
C THR A 247 -12.03 18.36 12.66
N LYS A 248 -10.93 17.85 13.21
CA LYS A 248 -10.77 16.42 13.56
C LYS A 248 -11.75 15.94 14.64
N VAL A 249 -12.29 16.84 15.46
CA VAL A 249 -13.27 16.53 16.51
C VAL A 249 -14.55 15.90 15.94
N HIS A 250 -14.89 16.20 14.68
CA HIS A 250 -16.08 15.65 14.03
C HIS A 250 -15.87 14.27 13.41
N ALA A 251 -14.66 13.68 13.49
CA ALA A 251 -14.35 12.42 12.81
C ALA A 251 -15.26 11.27 13.25
N PHE A 252 -15.44 11.07 14.56
CA PHE A 252 -16.31 10.01 15.08
C PHE A 252 -17.80 10.27 14.79
N SER A 253 -18.23 11.53 14.80
CA SER A 253 -19.62 11.90 14.49
C SER A 253 -19.95 11.59 13.04
N LEU A 254 -19.11 12.07 12.10
CA LEU A 254 -19.32 11.82 10.67
C LEU A 254 -19.16 10.34 10.34
N GLN A 255 -18.20 9.64 10.98
CA GLN A 255 -18.06 8.20 10.83
C GLN A 255 -19.35 7.46 11.20
N ARG A 256 -19.94 7.80 12.35
CA ARG A 256 -21.19 7.20 12.80
C ARG A 256 -22.32 7.50 11.83
N GLU A 257 -22.43 8.75 11.40
CA GLU A 257 -23.44 9.21 10.45
C GLU A 257 -23.39 8.42 9.14
N VAL A 258 -22.22 8.27 8.53
CA VAL A 258 -22.01 7.43 7.34
C VAL A 258 -22.39 5.97 7.63
N ASN A 259 -21.95 5.42 8.77
CA ASN A 259 -22.22 4.04 9.14
C ASN A 259 -23.71 3.76 9.42
N THR A 260 -24.50 4.79 9.74
CA THR A 260 -25.95 4.69 9.98
C THR A 260 -26.78 5.37 8.90
N TYR A 261 -26.18 5.70 7.75
CA TYR A 261 -26.85 6.32 6.63
C TYR A 261 -27.93 5.38 6.08
N THR A 262 -29.15 5.90 5.89
CA THR A 262 -30.36 5.11 5.60
C THR A 262 -30.60 4.89 4.12
N GLU A 263 -30.20 5.84 3.27
CA GLU A 263 -30.44 5.77 1.83
C GLU A 263 -29.57 4.71 1.15
N GLU A 264 -28.35 4.51 1.65
CA GLU A 264 -27.42 3.52 1.11
C GLU A 264 -26.55 2.89 2.22
N PRO A 265 -26.32 1.57 2.20
CA PRO A 265 -25.45 0.94 3.18
C PRO A 265 -23.96 1.29 2.92
N LEU A 266 -23.43 2.22 3.72
CA LEU A 266 -22.04 2.68 3.65
C LEU A 266 -21.21 2.30 4.89
N SER A 267 -19.89 2.22 4.70
CA SER A 267 -18.92 2.06 5.79
C SER A 267 -17.92 3.21 5.79
N ALA A 268 -17.70 3.84 6.95
CA ALA A 268 -16.64 4.80 7.20
C ALA A 268 -15.64 4.24 8.22
N ILE A 269 -14.35 4.33 7.87
CA ILE A 269 -13.25 3.93 8.74
C ILE A 269 -12.31 5.09 9.03
N LEU A 270 -11.74 5.06 10.23
CA LEU A 270 -10.57 5.86 10.58
C LEU A 270 -9.32 5.07 10.14
N PRO A 271 -8.47 5.59 9.24
CA PRO A 271 -7.31 4.84 8.73
C PRO A 271 -6.40 4.31 9.84
N GLY A 272 -6.16 5.12 10.88
CA GLY A 272 -5.32 4.73 12.01
C GLY A 272 -5.91 3.58 12.84
N ALA A 273 -7.23 3.55 13.02
CA ALA A 273 -7.90 2.46 13.76
C ALA A 273 -7.91 1.16 12.95
N ALA A 274 -8.22 1.23 11.65
CA ALA A 274 -8.18 0.06 10.76
C ALA A 274 -6.76 -0.51 10.61
N LEU A 275 -5.74 0.36 10.59
CA LEU A 275 -4.33 -0.08 10.63
C LEU A 275 -4.02 -0.79 11.94
N GLN A 276 -4.51 -0.31 13.08
CA GLN A 276 -4.32 -1.00 14.36
C GLN A 276 -4.96 -2.40 14.35
N GLU A 277 -6.18 -2.52 13.83
CA GLU A 277 -6.88 -3.81 13.67
C GLU A 277 -6.07 -4.79 12.82
N LEU A 278 -5.46 -4.34 11.71
CA LEU A 278 -4.54 -5.16 10.91
C LEU A 278 -3.37 -5.70 11.74
N TRP A 279 -2.76 -4.87 12.59
CA TRP A 279 -1.64 -5.30 13.44
C TRP A 279 -2.06 -6.29 14.51
N GLU A 280 -3.27 -6.16 15.03
CA GLU A 280 -3.81 -7.09 16.03
C GLU A 280 -3.99 -8.50 15.41
N LEU A 281 -4.43 -8.60 14.15
CA LEU A 281 -4.50 -9.87 13.42
C LEU A 281 -3.11 -10.47 13.15
N LEU A 282 -2.13 -9.63 12.81
CA LEU A 282 -0.75 -10.07 12.54
C LEU A 282 0.06 -10.39 13.80
N ARG A 283 -0.47 -10.09 15.00
CA ARG A 283 0.23 -10.27 16.29
C ARG A 283 0.73 -11.71 16.48
N THR A 284 -0.02 -12.71 16.02
CA THR A 284 0.38 -14.12 16.14
C THR A 284 1.63 -14.41 15.31
N ALA A 285 1.69 -13.93 14.07
CA ALA A 285 2.85 -14.09 13.19
C ALA A 285 4.08 -13.36 13.77
N GLU A 286 3.88 -12.13 14.27
CA GLU A 286 4.92 -11.36 14.95
C GLU A 286 5.47 -12.10 16.18
N THR A 287 4.59 -12.67 17.00
CA THR A 287 4.98 -13.39 18.21
C THR A 287 5.77 -14.65 17.84
N GLY A 288 5.34 -15.39 16.82
CA GLY A 288 6.08 -16.55 16.31
C GLY A 288 7.51 -16.20 15.88
N LEU A 289 7.68 -15.14 15.08
CA LEU A 289 9.00 -14.67 14.64
C LEU A 289 9.91 -14.25 15.81
N ARG A 290 9.36 -13.58 16.82
CA ARG A 290 10.10 -13.21 18.04
C ARG A 290 10.53 -14.44 18.84
N VAL A 291 9.65 -15.44 19.00
CA VAL A 291 9.96 -16.68 19.72
C VAL A 291 11.08 -17.44 19.01
N ILE A 292 11.00 -17.59 17.68
CA ILE A 292 12.06 -18.21 16.87
C ILE A 292 13.40 -17.47 17.05
N SER A 293 13.37 -16.13 17.00
CA SER A 293 14.56 -15.32 17.24
C SER A 293 15.14 -15.55 18.65
N GLY A 294 14.28 -15.70 19.65
CA GLY A 294 14.67 -16.07 21.02
C GLY A 294 15.36 -17.43 21.10
N PHE A 295 14.84 -18.44 20.41
CA PHE A 295 15.49 -19.76 20.33
C PHE A 295 16.87 -19.69 19.66
N VAL A 296 17.03 -18.89 18.60
CA VAL A 296 18.33 -18.71 17.94
C VAL A 296 19.34 -18.02 18.86
N VAL A 297 18.91 -17.03 19.64
CA VAL A 297 19.77 -16.40 20.66
C VAL A 297 20.16 -17.41 21.73
N LEU A 298 19.21 -18.21 22.23
CA LEU A 298 19.47 -19.24 23.23
C LEU A 298 20.43 -20.32 22.73
N ALA A 299 20.24 -20.80 21.50
CA ALA A 299 21.14 -21.75 20.85
C ALA A 299 22.56 -21.16 20.69
N GLY A 300 22.68 -19.89 20.32
CA GLY A 300 23.96 -19.16 20.25
C GLY A 300 24.66 -19.09 21.61
N LEU A 301 23.91 -18.79 22.68
CA LEU A 301 24.44 -18.75 24.05
C LEU A 301 24.88 -20.13 24.55
N LEU A 302 24.12 -21.18 24.28
CA LEU A 302 24.51 -22.57 24.60
C LEU A 302 25.74 -23.01 23.82
N GLY A 303 25.83 -22.64 22.54
CA GLY A 303 27.02 -22.86 21.71
C GLY A 303 28.25 -22.16 22.29
N MET A 304 28.11 -20.90 22.72
CA MET A 304 29.16 -20.16 23.41
C MET A 304 29.58 -20.86 24.71
N MET A 305 28.63 -21.26 25.55
CA MET A 305 28.92 -21.95 26.81
C MET A 305 29.69 -23.24 26.58
N THR A 306 29.29 -24.04 25.59
CA THR A 306 29.99 -25.27 25.19
C THR A 306 31.42 -24.98 24.75
N ALA A 307 31.63 -23.94 23.93
CA ALA A 307 32.95 -23.54 23.46
C ALA A 307 33.87 -23.06 24.61
N LEU A 308 33.32 -22.30 25.57
CA LEU A 308 34.06 -21.85 26.76
C LEU A 308 34.42 -23.02 27.68
N LEU A 309 33.49 -23.94 27.95
CA LEU A 309 33.73 -25.12 28.78
C LEU A 309 34.76 -26.06 28.16
N SER A 310 34.65 -26.33 26.86
CA SER A 310 35.65 -27.10 26.11
C SER A 310 37.03 -26.42 26.20
N GLY A 311 37.06 -25.10 26.02
CA GLY A 311 38.28 -24.31 26.16
C GLY A 311 38.90 -24.36 27.56
N LEU A 312 38.10 -24.37 28.63
CA LEU A 312 38.59 -24.53 30.01
C LEU A 312 39.12 -25.94 30.28
N ASN A 313 38.44 -26.96 29.76
CA ASN A 313 38.87 -28.35 29.90
C ASN A 313 40.21 -28.63 29.23
N GLU A 314 40.50 -28.00 28.09
CA GLU A 314 41.83 -28.07 27.47
C GLU A 314 42.93 -27.48 28.36
N ARG A 315 42.61 -26.47 29.20
CA ARG A 315 43.58 -25.82 30.11
C ARG A 315 43.61 -26.42 31.51
N ARG A 316 42.85 -27.48 31.78
CA ARG A 316 42.78 -28.07 33.12
C ARG A 316 44.16 -28.52 33.62
N ARG A 317 45.03 -28.98 32.70
CA ARG A 317 46.44 -29.29 32.98
C ARG A 317 47.32 -28.06 33.17
N GLU A 318 47.13 -27.01 32.37
CA GLU A 318 47.89 -25.75 32.54
C GLU A 318 47.56 -25.07 33.88
N MET A 319 46.29 -25.05 34.28
CA MET A 319 45.85 -24.45 35.55
C MET A 319 46.26 -25.26 36.78
N ALA A 320 46.60 -26.54 36.62
CA ALA A 320 47.13 -27.36 37.72
C ALA A 320 48.63 -27.12 37.97
N ILE A 321 49.32 -26.48 37.02
CA ILE A 321 50.77 -26.20 37.07
C ILE A 321 51.03 -24.75 37.56
N LEU A 322 50.05 -23.86 37.42
CA LEU A 322 50.07 -22.46 37.87
C LEU A 322 49.48 -22.31 39.27
#